data_AF-A0A961S517-F1
#
_entry.id   AF-A0A961S517-F1
#
_cell.length_a   1.000
_cell.length_b   1.000
_cell.length_c   1.000
_cell.angle_alpha   90.00
_cell.angle_beta   90.00
_cell.angle_gamma   90.00
#
_symmetry.space_group_name_H-M   'P 1'
#
loop_
_entity.id
_entity.type
_entity.pdbx_description
1 polymer ?
#
loop_
_entity_poly.entity_id
_entity_poly.type
_entity_poly.pdbx_seq_one_letter_code
_entity_poly.pdbx_strand_id
1 'polypeptide(L)'
;LSSEVSPEIGEYARFSTTAANAFVQPQVATYLDRLKSGLAGLGLTAPVFMFLSNGGLCTLDLARRFPIRLVESGPAGGAVFAAQLARALGEEAILAFDMGGTTAKVCLIDKGMPRRSPSFEMAREHMHRQGSGLPARIPVIDLVEIGAGGGSLARVDGQRRLQVGPESAGSDPGPASYARGGTQPAVTDANLQLGRLSPGDFDGS
;
A
#
# COMPACT_ATOMS: atom_id res chain seq x y z
N LEU A 1 -22.12 13.42 -5.88
CA LEU A 1 -23.20 12.99 -4.94
C LEU A 1 -22.89 11.58 -4.41
N SER A 2 -23.44 11.16 -3.26
CA SER A 2 -23.18 9.82 -2.71
C SER A 2 -23.65 8.69 -3.63
N SER A 3 -24.73 8.93 -4.40
CA SER A 3 -25.21 8.05 -5.47
C SER A 3 -24.23 7.86 -6.63
N GLU A 4 -23.23 8.73 -6.79
CA GLU A 4 -22.19 8.56 -7.81
C GLU A 4 -20.96 7.84 -7.24
N VAL A 5 -20.66 8.06 -5.95
CA VAL A 5 -19.48 7.49 -5.30
C VAL A 5 -19.72 6.03 -4.89
N SER A 6 -20.85 5.76 -4.23
CA SER A 6 -21.24 4.46 -3.67
C SER A 6 -22.75 4.22 -3.85
N PRO A 7 -23.22 3.79 -5.04
CA PRO A 7 -24.64 3.63 -5.40
C PRO A 7 -25.33 2.40 -4.78
N GLU A 8 -25.01 2.06 -3.54
CA GLU A 8 -25.51 0.85 -2.88
C GLU A 8 -26.32 1.15 -1.61
N ILE A 9 -27.17 0.20 -1.21
CA ILE A 9 -28.02 0.26 -0.01
C ILE A 9 -27.17 0.15 1.26
N GLY A 10 -27.39 1.03 2.24
CA GLY A 10 -26.63 1.10 3.50
C GLY A 10 -26.06 2.49 3.72
N GLU A 11 -26.72 3.28 4.55
CA GLU A 11 -26.43 4.70 4.77
C GLU A 11 -25.07 4.95 5.41
N TYR A 12 -24.68 4.18 6.43
CA TYR A 12 -23.42 4.39 7.14
C TYR A 12 -22.20 4.19 6.23
N ALA A 13 -22.11 3.04 5.57
CA ALA A 13 -20.99 2.74 4.67
C ALA A 13 -20.96 3.65 3.44
N ARG A 14 -22.14 3.99 2.88
CA ARG A 14 -22.24 4.95 1.76
C ARG A 14 -21.79 6.35 2.18
N PHE A 15 -22.22 6.81 3.36
CA PHE A 15 -21.81 8.09 3.92
C PHE A 15 -20.29 8.11 4.16
N SER A 16 -19.76 7.10 4.86
CA SER A 16 -18.33 7.00 5.17
C SER A 16 -17.47 7.01 3.90
N THR A 17 -17.82 6.21 2.89
CA THR A 17 -17.12 6.16 1.59
C THR A 17 -17.18 7.51 0.86
N THR A 18 -18.34 8.16 0.85
CA THR A 18 -18.51 9.46 0.18
C THR A 18 -17.74 10.56 0.89
N ALA A 19 -17.77 10.57 2.23
CA ALA A 19 -17.03 11.53 3.05
C ALA A 19 -15.52 11.36 2.85
N ALA A 20 -15.02 10.12 2.88
CA ALA A 20 -13.60 9.83 2.64
C ALA A 20 -13.16 10.27 1.23
N ASN A 21 -13.98 9.99 0.20
CA ASN A 21 -13.71 10.46 -1.17
C ASN A 21 -13.60 11.99 -1.25
N ALA A 22 -14.57 12.70 -0.67
CA ALA A 22 -14.60 14.16 -0.67
C ALA A 22 -13.40 14.75 0.11
N PHE A 23 -13.02 14.12 1.22
CA PHE A 23 -11.90 14.55 2.06
C PHE A 23 -10.57 14.55 1.31
N VAL A 24 -10.25 13.47 0.57
CA VAL A 24 -8.95 13.33 -0.11
C VAL A 24 -8.91 13.98 -1.50
N GLN A 25 -10.07 14.28 -2.08
CA GLN A 25 -10.20 14.73 -3.48
C GLN A 25 -9.39 15.98 -3.84
N PRO A 26 -9.37 17.08 -3.06
CA PRO A 26 -8.60 18.27 -3.41
C PRO A 26 -7.09 17.99 -3.50
N GLN A 27 -6.57 17.20 -2.56
CA GLN A 27 -5.15 16.85 -2.50
C GLN A 27 -4.75 15.95 -3.66
N VAL A 28 -5.52 14.90 -3.92
CA VAL A 28 -5.26 13.97 -5.03
C VAL A 28 -5.40 14.70 -6.37
N ALA A 29 -6.42 15.55 -6.54
CA ALA A 29 -6.59 16.32 -7.77
C ALA A 29 -5.36 17.20 -8.08
N THR A 30 -4.87 17.92 -7.07
CA THR A 30 -3.66 18.75 -7.19
C THR A 30 -2.43 17.92 -7.58
N TYR A 31 -2.25 16.74 -6.98
CA TYR A 31 -1.16 15.84 -7.31
C TYR A 31 -1.27 15.34 -8.76
N LEU A 32 -2.44 14.89 -9.18
CA LEU A 32 -2.66 14.35 -10.53
C LEU A 32 -2.53 15.41 -11.62
N ASP A 33 -2.87 16.67 -11.32
CA ASP A 33 -2.63 17.79 -12.23
C ASP A 33 -1.13 18.09 -12.40
N ARG A 34 -0.36 18.03 -11.31
CA ARG A 34 1.11 18.15 -11.36
C ARG A 34 1.74 17.00 -12.13
N LEU A 35 1.29 15.77 -11.89
CA LEU A 35 1.75 14.58 -12.62
C LEU A 35 1.49 14.73 -14.12
N LYS A 36 0.25 15.07 -14.50
CA LYS A 36 -0.13 15.27 -15.91
C LYS A 36 0.72 16.34 -16.58
N SER A 37 0.89 17.50 -15.93
CA SER A 37 1.68 18.60 -16.45
C SER A 37 3.17 18.25 -16.54
N GLY A 38 3.70 17.55 -15.54
CA GLY A 38 5.09 17.10 -15.53
C GLY A 38 5.39 16.11 -16.66
N LEU A 39 4.53 15.11 -16.86
CA LEU A 39 4.66 14.15 -17.96
C LEU A 39 4.56 14.85 -19.33
N ALA A 40 3.63 15.79 -19.49
CA ALA A 40 3.52 16.59 -20.71
C ALA A 40 4.77 17.46 -20.96
N GLY A 41 5.36 18.04 -19.90
CA GLY A 41 6.61 18.79 -19.97
C GLY A 41 7.82 17.93 -20.40
N LEU A 42 7.77 16.62 -20.17
CA LEU A 42 8.74 15.64 -20.67
C LEU A 42 8.43 15.18 -22.12
N GLY A 43 7.40 15.72 -22.76
CA GLY A 43 6.99 15.34 -24.11
C GLY A 43 6.16 14.06 -24.20
N LEU A 44 5.70 13.50 -23.07
CA LEU A 44 4.85 12.31 -23.08
C LEU A 44 3.41 12.69 -23.47
N THR A 45 2.98 12.18 -24.63
CA THR A 45 1.63 12.42 -25.19
C THR A 45 0.70 11.21 -25.03
N ALA A 46 1.22 10.08 -24.53
CA ALA A 46 0.44 8.87 -24.32
C ALA A 46 -0.60 9.02 -23.20
N PRO A 47 -1.74 8.31 -23.27
CA PRO A 47 -2.70 8.26 -22.17
C PRO A 47 -2.05 7.71 -20.90
N VAL A 48 -2.26 8.41 -19.79
CA VAL A 48 -1.78 7.99 -18.46
C VAL A 48 -2.89 7.25 -17.73
N PHE A 49 -2.59 6.03 -17.31
CA PHE A 49 -3.49 5.20 -16.52
C PHE A 49 -2.96 5.00 -15.10
N MET A 50 -3.90 4.82 -14.16
CA MET A 50 -3.60 4.49 -12.77
C MET A 50 -4.27 3.18 -12.38
N PHE A 51 -3.62 2.42 -11.52
CA PHE A 51 -4.25 1.29 -10.86
C PHE A 51 -5.33 1.77 -9.89
N LEU A 52 -6.43 1.03 -9.87
CA LEU A 52 -7.48 1.10 -8.86
C LEU A 52 -7.21 0.05 -7.78
N SER A 53 -7.78 0.23 -6.60
CA SER A 53 -7.71 -0.73 -5.48
C SER A 53 -8.12 -2.15 -5.87
N ASN A 54 -9.02 -2.31 -6.85
CA ASN A 54 -9.48 -3.62 -7.36
C ASN A 54 -8.55 -4.27 -8.40
N GLY A 55 -7.41 -3.65 -8.70
CA GLY A 55 -6.45 -4.10 -9.72
C GLY A 55 -6.81 -3.70 -11.15
N GLY A 56 -7.91 -2.98 -11.37
CA GLY A 56 -8.25 -2.39 -12.66
C GLY A 56 -7.44 -1.13 -12.98
N LEU A 57 -7.54 -0.64 -14.21
CA LEU A 57 -6.93 0.62 -14.63
C LEU A 57 -8.00 1.71 -14.78
N CYS A 58 -7.63 2.96 -14.55
CA CYS A 58 -8.48 4.12 -14.78
C CYS A 58 -7.69 5.31 -15.34
N THR A 59 -8.41 6.26 -15.93
CA THR A 59 -7.83 7.53 -16.38
C THR A 59 -7.56 8.46 -15.20
N LEU A 60 -6.67 9.43 -15.40
CA LEU A 60 -6.44 10.50 -14.41
C LEU A 60 -7.74 11.23 -14.03
N ASP A 61 -8.64 11.48 -14.98
CA ASP A 61 -9.89 12.19 -14.69
C ASP A 61 -10.83 11.37 -13.78
N LEU A 62 -10.89 10.05 -13.97
CA LEU A 62 -11.67 9.19 -13.07
C LEU A 62 -11.02 9.13 -11.68
N ALA A 63 -9.70 9.02 -11.62
CA ALA A 63 -8.92 9.03 -10.38
C ALA A 63 -9.10 10.33 -9.59
N ARG A 64 -9.21 11.48 -10.28
CA ARG A 64 -9.52 12.78 -9.68
C ARG A 64 -10.94 12.85 -9.13
N ARG A 65 -11.91 12.26 -9.84
CA ARG A 65 -13.32 12.27 -9.42
C ARG A 65 -13.61 11.31 -8.27
N PHE A 66 -12.96 10.14 -8.27
CA PHE A 66 -13.17 9.07 -7.30
C PHE A 66 -11.86 8.56 -6.66
N PRO A 67 -11.07 9.45 -6.03
CA PRO A 67 -9.77 9.12 -5.44
C PRO A 67 -9.83 8.05 -4.36
N ILE A 68 -10.99 7.85 -3.72
CA ILE A 68 -11.18 6.78 -2.75
C ILE A 68 -10.88 5.39 -3.34
N ARG A 69 -11.02 5.23 -4.66
CA ARG A 69 -10.74 3.98 -5.38
C ARG A 69 -9.25 3.78 -5.69
N LEU A 70 -8.37 4.67 -5.21
CA LEU A 70 -6.91 4.57 -5.35
C LEU A 70 -6.24 4.07 -4.07
N VAL A 71 -6.99 3.89 -2.98
CA VAL A 71 -6.49 3.37 -1.70
C VAL A 71 -5.83 2.01 -1.94
N GLU A 72 -4.59 1.83 -1.53
CA GLU A 72 -3.81 0.59 -1.77
C GLU A 72 -3.68 0.18 -3.25
N SER A 73 -3.80 1.12 -4.19
CA SER A 73 -3.67 0.84 -5.63
C SER A 73 -2.30 0.31 -6.06
N GLY A 74 -1.21 0.74 -5.41
CA GLY A 74 0.15 0.26 -5.71
C GLY A 74 0.31 -1.24 -5.48
N PRO A 75 0.10 -1.72 -4.24
CA PRO A 75 0.12 -3.15 -3.93
C PRO A 75 -0.89 -3.97 -4.73
N ALA A 76 -2.08 -3.40 -5.03
CA ALA A 76 -3.04 -4.03 -5.92
C ALA A 76 -2.45 -4.26 -7.33
N GLY A 77 -1.75 -3.26 -7.88
CA GLY A 77 -1.01 -3.41 -9.14
C GLY A 77 0.08 -4.48 -9.06
N GLY A 78 0.82 -4.55 -7.94
CA GLY A 78 1.80 -5.60 -7.67
C GLY A 78 1.19 -7.01 -7.66
N ALA A 79 0.01 -7.17 -7.02
CA ALA A 79 -0.72 -8.44 -7.02
C ALA A 79 -1.22 -8.83 -8.42
N VAL A 80 -1.69 -7.87 -9.22
CA VAL A 80 -2.07 -8.13 -10.63
C VAL A 80 -0.86 -8.57 -11.45
N PHE A 81 0.29 -7.91 -11.27
CA PHE A 81 1.53 -8.28 -11.94
C PHE A 81 2.01 -9.67 -11.52
N ALA A 82 2.01 -9.97 -10.22
CA ALA A 82 2.36 -11.29 -9.70
C ALA A 82 1.45 -12.39 -10.28
N ALA A 83 0.15 -12.13 -10.41
CA ALA A 83 -0.79 -13.08 -11.03
C ALA A 83 -0.52 -13.27 -12.53
N GLN A 84 -0.11 -12.23 -13.25
CA GLN A 84 0.32 -12.34 -14.65
C GLN A 84 1.59 -13.18 -14.78
N LEU A 85 2.58 -12.93 -13.92
CA LEU A 85 3.83 -13.68 -13.89
C LEU A 85 3.59 -15.15 -13.53
N ALA A 86 2.77 -15.43 -12.51
CA ALA A 86 2.40 -16.79 -12.12
C ALA A 86 1.84 -17.59 -13.30
N ARG A 87 0.87 -17.01 -14.04
CA ARG A 87 0.31 -17.64 -15.24
C ARG A 87 1.36 -17.90 -16.32
N ALA A 88 2.29 -16.96 -16.53
CA ALA A 88 3.37 -17.14 -17.49
C ALA A 88 4.34 -18.27 -17.09
N LEU A 89 4.48 -18.53 -15.79
CA LEU A 89 5.29 -19.61 -15.23
C LEU A 89 4.52 -20.94 -15.08
N GLY A 90 3.22 -20.97 -15.39
CA GLY A 90 2.38 -22.16 -15.20
C GLY A 90 1.98 -22.40 -13.74
N GLU A 91 2.12 -21.39 -12.87
CA GLU A 91 1.75 -21.45 -11.47
C GLU A 91 0.34 -20.90 -11.25
N GLU A 92 -0.54 -21.70 -10.66
CA GLU A 92 -1.93 -21.29 -10.39
C GLU A 92 -2.14 -20.76 -8.96
N ALA A 93 -1.27 -21.14 -8.03
CA ALA A 93 -1.37 -20.79 -6.62
C ALA A 93 -0.04 -20.21 -6.11
N ILE A 94 -0.02 -18.90 -5.86
CA ILE A 94 1.16 -18.21 -5.33
C ILE A 94 0.77 -17.27 -4.20
N LEU A 95 1.77 -16.94 -3.38
CA LEU A 95 1.67 -15.87 -2.39
C LEU A 95 2.56 -14.72 -2.85
N ALA A 96 1.95 -13.59 -3.22
CA ALA A 96 2.68 -12.36 -3.51
C ALA A 96 3.02 -11.67 -2.19
N PHE A 97 4.29 -11.29 -2.02
CA PHE A 97 4.80 -10.64 -0.83
C PHE A 97 5.58 -9.39 -1.23
N ASP A 98 5.18 -8.23 -0.70
CA ASP A 98 5.82 -6.93 -0.91
C ASP A 98 6.15 -6.31 0.44
N MET A 99 7.44 -6.11 0.73
CA MET A 99 7.91 -5.57 2.00
C MET A 99 8.64 -4.26 1.77
N GLY A 100 8.10 -3.18 2.34
CA GLY A 100 8.75 -1.88 2.39
C GLY A 100 9.47 -1.63 3.71
N GLY A 101 9.81 -0.36 3.96
CA GLY A 101 10.43 0.08 5.21
C GLY A 101 9.52 -0.01 6.44
N THR A 102 8.20 0.04 6.28
CA THR A 102 7.29 0.11 7.43
C THR A 102 6.35 -1.08 7.51
N THR A 103 5.79 -1.51 6.37
CA THR A 103 4.83 -2.61 6.33
C THR A 103 5.19 -3.61 5.26
N ALA A 104 4.67 -4.83 5.42
CA ALA A 104 4.67 -5.86 4.42
C ALA A 104 3.22 -6.18 4.03
N LYS A 105 3.00 -6.45 2.75
CA LYS A 105 1.71 -6.80 2.19
C LYS A 105 1.78 -8.17 1.56
N VAL A 106 0.74 -8.96 1.82
CA VAL A 106 0.60 -10.32 1.32
C VAL A 106 -0.70 -10.42 0.53
N CYS A 107 -0.63 -11.02 -0.65
CA CYS A 107 -1.81 -11.37 -1.44
C CYS A 107 -1.77 -12.85 -1.81
N LEU A 108 -2.87 -13.56 -1.51
CA LEU A 108 -3.07 -14.90 -2.03
C LEU A 108 -3.64 -14.82 -3.45
N ILE A 109 -2.91 -15.39 -4.40
CA ILE A 109 -3.34 -15.59 -5.77
C ILE A 109 -3.67 -17.07 -5.92
N ASP A 110 -4.92 -17.34 -6.26
CA ASP A 110 -5.48 -18.69 -6.35
C ASP A 110 -6.18 -18.82 -7.70
N LYS A 111 -5.95 -19.94 -8.39
CA LYS A 111 -6.40 -20.15 -9.79
C LYS A 111 -5.98 -19.01 -10.72
N GLY A 112 -4.75 -18.52 -10.54
CA GLY A 112 -4.15 -17.45 -11.33
C GLY A 112 -4.82 -16.08 -11.18
N MET A 113 -5.63 -15.87 -10.12
CA MET A 113 -6.32 -14.61 -9.87
C MET A 113 -6.15 -14.12 -8.43
N PRO A 114 -5.91 -12.81 -8.21
CA PRO A 114 -5.96 -12.23 -6.87
C PRO A 114 -7.41 -12.20 -6.38
N ARG A 115 -7.62 -12.52 -5.11
CA ARG A 115 -8.93 -12.40 -4.47
C ARG A 115 -9.34 -10.93 -4.37
N ARG A 116 -10.65 -10.69 -4.42
CA ARG A 116 -11.23 -9.35 -4.31
C ARG A 116 -12.24 -9.30 -3.17
N SER A 117 -12.30 -8.17 -2.49
CA SER A 117 -13.29 -7.85 -1.48
C SER A 117 -14.18 -6.70 -1.98
N PRO A 118 -15.50 -6.70 -1.70
CA PRO A 118 -16.40 -5.60 -2.06
C PRO A 118 -16.20 -4.35 -1.18
N SER A 119 -15.46 -4.49 -0.08
CA SER A 119 -15.27 -3.43 0.90
C SER A 119 -13.89 -3.47 1.54
N PHE A 120 -13.47 -2.31 2.03
CA PHE A 120 -12.24 -2.06 2.75
C PHE A 120 -12.55 -1.35 4.07
N GLU A 121 -11.66 -1.44 5.06
CA GLU A 121 -11.77 -0.67 6.30
C GLU A 121 -10.58 0.28 6.42
N MET A 122 -10.86 1.58 6.41
CA MET A 122 -9.86 2.62 6.58
C MET A 122 -9.64 2.93 8.05
N ALA A 123 -8.48 3.49 8.39
CA ALA A 123 -8.19 4.03 9.73
C ALA A 123 -8.51 3.02 10.86
N ARG A 124 -8.09 1.76 10.69
CA ARG A 124 -8.27 0.74 11.73
C ARG A 124 -7.49 1.11 12.99
N GLU A 125 -8.17 1.23 14.12
CA GLU A 125 -7.51 1.37 15.43
C GLU A 125 -6.78 0.09 15.86
N HIS A 126 -7.27 -1.08 15.44
CA HIS A 126 -6.73 -2.38 15.80
C HIS A 126 -6.59 -3.25 14.54
N MET A 127 -5.35 -3.47 14.08
CA MET A 127 -5.05 -4.21 12.85
C MET A 127 -5.65 -5.63 12.80
N HIS A 128 -5.88 -6.25 13.95
CA HIS A 128 -6.41 -7.62 14.08
C HIS A 128 -7.90 -7.69 14.46
N ARG A 129 -8.62 -6.56 14.53
CA ARG A 129 -10.04 -6.53 14.91
C ARG A 129 -10.88 -5.90 13.80
N GLN A 130 -11.62 -6.75 13.09
CA GLN A 130 -12.63 -6.29 12.13
C GLN A 130 -13.62 -5.32 12.83
N GLY A 131 -14.03 -4.28 12.11
CA GLY A 131 -14.94 -3.25 12.61
C GLY A 131 -14.27 -2.15 13.44
N SER A 132 -12.94 -2.17 13.64
CA SER A 132 -12.23 -1.10 14.35
C SER A 132 -11.92 0.12 13.47
N GLY A 133 -12.41 0.15 12.23
CA GLY A 133 -12.11 1.19 11.25
C GLY A 133 -13.37 1.70 10.56
N LEU A 134 -13.18 2.68 9.68
CA LEU A 134 -14.26 3.28 8.90
C LEU A 134 -14.53 2.44 7.64
N PRO A 135 -15.78 2.00 7.40
CA PRO A 135 -16.09 1.17 6.24
C PRO A 135 -16.05 1.99 4.94
N ALA A 136 -15.26 1.52 3.98
CA ALA A 136 -15.24 1.98 2.61
C ALA A 136 -15.82 0.91 1.67
N ARG A 137 -16.93 1.22 1.01
CA ARG A 137 -17.50 0.38 -0.06
C ARG A 137 -16.83 0.70 -1.39
N ILE A 138 -15.63 0.19 -1.50
CA ILE A 138 -14.85 0.20 -2.73
C ILE A 138 -14.39 -1.24 -2.98
N PRO A 139 -14.55 -1.76 -4.21
CA PRO A 139 -13.94 -3.02 -4.57
C PRO A 139 -12.42 -2.92 -4.43
N VAL A 140 -11.81 -3.87 -3.73
CA VAL A 140 -10.35 -3.92 -3.50
C VAL A 140 -9.81 -5.32 -3.78
N ILE A 141 -8.52 -5.43 -4.07
CA ILE A 141 -7.79 -6.69 -3.96
C ILE A 141 -7.66 -7.00 -2.46
N ASP A 142 -7.89 -8.26 -2.12
CA ASP A 142 -7.75 -8.75 -0.75
C ASP A 142 -6.26 -8.85 -0.40
N LEU A 143 -5.82 -7.91 0.43
CA LEU A 143 -4.45 -7.75 0.89
C LEU A 143 -4.42 -7.91 2.41
N VAL A 144 -3.47 -8.71 2.88
CA VAL A 144 -3.15 -8.78 4.31
C VAL A 144 -1.94 -7.90 4.54
N GLU A 145 -2.12 -6.85 5.35
CA GLU A 145 -1.01 -6.01 5.81
C GLU A 145 -0.45 -6.56 7.12
N ILE A 146 0.87 -6.64 7.19
CA ILE A 146 1.65 -6.99 8.35
C ILE A 146 2.40 -5.72 8.78
N GLY A 147 2.22 -5.31 10.03
CA GLY A 147 2.91 -4.16 10.64
C GLY A 147 4.39 -4.42 10.93
N ALA A 148 5.11 -4.99 9.95
CA ALA A 148 6.53 -5.23 10.00
C ALA A 148 7.16 -4.94 8.63
N GLY A 149 8.25 -4.17 8.61
CA GLY A 149 9.00 -3.75 7.44
C GLY A 149 10.50 -3.66 7.77
N GLY A 150 11.32 -3.21 6.81
CA GLY A 150 12.77 -3.09 7.01
C GLY A 150 13.16 -2.14 8.15
N GLY A 151 12.38 -1.08 8.34
CA GLY A 151 12.54 -0.12 9.42
C GLY A 151 11.89 -0.54 10.75
N SER A 152 11.26 -1.71 10.86
CA SER A 152 10.66 -2.12 12.12
C SER A 152 11.70 -2.23 13.23
N LEU A 153 11.43 -1.54 14.34
CA LEU A 153 12.37 -1.38 15.44
C LEU A 153 12.38 -2.62 16.33
N ALA A 154 13.58 -3.07 16.67
CA ALA A 154 13.81 -4.16 17.60
C ALA A 154 14.02 -3.61 19.02
N ARG A 155 13.30 -4.18 19.99
CA ARG A 155 13.46 -3.88 21.42
C ARG A 155 13.40 -5.15 22.26
N VAL A 156 14.05 -5.11 23.42
CA VAL A 156 13.90 -6.16 24.45
C VAL A 156 12.99 -5.60 25.54
N ASP A 157 11.90 -6.31 25.81
CA ASP A 157 10.95 -5.89 26.86
C ASP A 157 11.45 -6.20 28.27
N GLY A 158 10.72 -5.75 29.30
CA GLY A 158 11.06 -6.00 30.71
C GLY A 158 11.07 -7.49 31.10
N GLN A 159 10.53 -8.38 30.26
CA GLN A 159 10.56 -9.84 30.43
C GLN A 159 11.67 -10.52 29.62
N ARG A 160 12.62 -9.73 29.08
CA ARG A 160 13.74 -10.18 28.24
C ARG A 160 13.32 -10.85 26.93
N ARG A 161 12.13 -10.53 26.41
CA ARG A 161 11.67 -11.02 25.11
C ARG A 161 12.03 -10.01 24.03
N LEU A 162 12.53 -10.51 22.89
CA LEU A 162 12.75 -9.69 21.71
C LEU A 162 11.39 -9.41 21.04
N GLN A 163 11.12 -8.13 20.79
CA GLN A 163 9.97 -7.66 20.01
C GLN A 163 10.47 -6.84 18.83
N VAL A 164 9.84 -7.01 17.67
CA VAL A 164 10.13 -6.25 16.44
C VAL A 164 8.84 -5.62 15.95
N GLY A 165 8.83 -4.29 15.84
CA GLY A 165 7.61 -3.52 15.59
C GLY A 165 6.70 -3.41 16.83
N PRO A 166 5.52 -2.77 16.71
CA PRO A 166 4.99 -2.19 15.47
C PRO A 166 5.65 -0.86 15.06
N GLU A 167 6.45 -0.25 15.94
CA GLU A 167 7.14 1.00 15.63
C GLU A 167 8.16 0.82 14.50
N SER A 168 8.28 1.85 13.67
CA SER A 168 9.19 1.88 12.52
C SER A 168 10.10 3.09 12.60
N ALA A 169 11.36 2.91 12.21
CA ALA A 169 12.33 3.99 12.01
C ALA A 169 11.96 4.90 10.82
N GLY A 170 11.01 4.50 9.98
CA GLY A 170 10.62 5.21 8.76
C GLY A 170 11.77 5.26 7.74
N SER A 171 11.76 6.29 6.90
CA SER A 171 12.83 6.59 5.94
C SER A 171 13.71 7.78 6.37
N ASP A 172 13.24 8.57 7.35
CA ASP A 172 13.94 9.74 7.90
C ASP A 172 13.67 9.84 9.42
N PRO A 173 14.69 9.68 10.28
CA PRO A 173 16.09 9.42 9.93
C PRO A 173 16.33 7.99 9.40
N GLY A 174 15.35 7.09 9.53
CA GLY A 174 15.46 5.71 9.08
C GLY A 174 16.30 4.80 10.00
N PRO A 175 16.54 3.55 9.59
CA PRO A 175 17.43 2.60 10.28
C PRO A 175 18.79 3.19 10.62
N ALA A 176 19.46 2.68 11.66
CA ALA A 176 20.76 3.20 12.07
C ALA A 176 21.83 3.07 10.97
N SER A 177 21.73 2.01 10.16
CA SER A 177 22.55 1.75 8.98
C SER A 177 22.44 2.82 7.89
N TYR A 178 21.39 3.66 7.89
CA TYR A 178 21.28 4.76 6.93
C TYR A 178 22.23 5.92 7.27
N ALA A 179 22.83 5.94 8.47
CA ALA A 179 23.75 6.98 8.91
C ALA A 179 23.18 8.43 8.88
N ARG A 180 21.84 8.58 8.97
CA ARG A 180 21.12 9.87 8.98
C ARG A 180 20.70 10.32 10.37
N GLY A 181 21.30 9.76 11.43
CA GLY A 181 21.00 10.09 12.83
C GLY A 181 20.02 9.14 13.53
N GLY A 182 19.55 8.09 12.84
CA GLY A 182 18.83 6.98 13.46
C GLY A 182 19.77 6.20 14.39
N THR A 183 19.30 5.85 15.59
CA THR A 183 20.12 5.16 16.61
C THR A 183 19.51 3.88 17.15
N GLN A 184 18.23 3.64 16.85
CA GLN A 184 17.53 2.43 17.29
C GLN A 184 17.69 1.31 16.27
N PRO A 185 17.91 0.06 16.70
CA PRO A 185 18.15 -1.05 15.78
C PRO A 185 16.85 -1.44 15.06
N ALA A 186 16.93 -1.58 13.73
CA ALA A 186 15.84 -2.00 12.86
C ALA A 186 16.16 -3.32 12.12
N VAL A 187 15.14 -3.90 11.46
CA VAL A 187 15.30 -5.12 10.64
C VAL A 187 16.36 -4.96 9.55
N THR A 188 16.46 -3.80 8.92
CA THR A 188 17.48 -3.47 7.92
C THR A 188 18.88 -3.53 8.52
N ASP A 189 19.08 -3.04 9.75
CA ASP A 189 20.38 -3.07 10.43
C ASP A 189 20.84 -4.50 10.68
N ALA A 190 19.92 -5.38 11.11
CA ALA A 190 20.19 -6.80 11.27
C ALA A 190 20.56 -7.47 9.93
N ASN A 191 19.83 -7.17 8.85
CA ASN A 191 20.14 -7.73 7.53
C ASN A 191 21.50 -7.24 7.00
N LEU A 192 21.88 -5.99 7.27
CA LEU A 192 23.21 -5.47 6.93
C LEU A 192 24.29 -6.20 7.73
N GLN A 193 24.12 -6.32 9.04
CA GLN A 193 25.11 -6.98 9.90
C GLN A 193 25.27 -8.47 9.61
N LEU A 194 24.20 -9.13 9.14
CA LEU A 194 24.23 -10.52 8.69
C LEU A 194 24.79 -10.70 7.26
N GLY A 195 25.18 -9.61 6.58
CA GLY A 195 25.71 -9.65 5.22
C GLY A 195 24.67 -9.99 4.15
N ARG A 196 23.38 -9.81 4.44
CA ARG A 196 22.29 -9.98 3.46
C ARG A 196 22.12 -8.76 2.57
N LEU A 197 22.68 -7.62 3.00
CA LEU A 197 22.67 -6.36 2.28
C LEU A 197 24.12 -5.92 2.07
N SER A 198 24.43 -5.44 0.86
CA SER A 198 25.74 -4.86 0.56
C SER A 198 25.84 -3.45 1.17
N PRO A 199 26.88 -3.13 1.95
CA PRO A 199 27.04 -1.82 2.58
C PRO A 199 27.19 -0.63 1.61
N GLY A 200 27.57 -0.89 0.35
CA GLY A 200 27.93 0.14 -0.63
C GLY A 200 26.88 0.45 -1.71
N ASP A 201 25.76 -0.29 -1.76
CA ASP A 201 24.79 -0.19 -2.88
C ASP A 201 23.34 0.08 -2.41
N PHE A 202 23.13 0.47 -1.16
CA PHE A 202 21.81 0.36 -0.55
C PHE A 202 20.76 1.37 -1.06
N ASP A 203 21.19 2.55 -1.50
CA ASP A 203 20.32 3.55 -2.14
C ASP A 203 20.77 3.94 -3.56
N GLY A 204 21.76 3.24 -4.12
CA GLY A 204 22.30 3.50 -5.45
C GLY A 204 22.95 4.89 -5.59
N SER A 205 23.41 5.50 -4.49
CA SER A 205 24.18 6.74 -4.48
C SER A 205 25.64 6.55 -4.08
#